data_AF-A0A7K1K7E4-F1
#
_entry.id   AF-A0A7K1K7E4-F1
#
_cell.length_a   1.000
_cell.length_b   1.000
_cell.length_c   1.000
_cell.angle_alpha   90.00
_cell.angle_beta   90.00
_cell.angle_gamma   90.00
#
_symmetry.space_group_name_H-M   'P 1'
#
loop_
_entity.id
_entity.type
_entity.pdbx_description
1 polymer ?
#
loop_
_entity_poly.entity_id
_entity_poly.type
_entity_poly.pdbx_seq_one_letter_code
_entity_poly.pdbx_strand_id
1 'polypeptide(L)'
;MKRSGLLHWIGFAFELGGVMAADPLPAQPETRRMGRALPVTHRAVFATLPSADASAAVVRRLRSAIGLGLLADGERLPKEPELARQLGVSTFALRDALQILRDDGLIATKPGKFGGSFVQRSMETQVLAEHDLQALSSAQLRDLGDWRRMLAAQAAALAALRATDSNLSRLTSSAHAVAAAAAADDARRAYGRFHIEVAAAAQSTRLNRAELAMHEEFDWFLNVVLQSAEQRGRCSAQLLELTDAIRLQNVDLARALAERHVTGLVEQISHDRFRLLAAQPSSLASRPSGAAGFSRAAKQFANDVIATVNVLAAAGARALTGSQRRLRSAVLQAAQAQLEHTLLPLTGIGVIAETDTVPGVKYWMTWLERTPSGALAPANHVLDPTRDDFYDYENREYLAYPREHRTPWAMGPYVDYNGVDDYVVTVSVPIMDDNRFLGVAATDILAADMERSFSPWLADATGLCLLVNAEGRVLVSNSLTYSMGELVRSTAGLYTHAVGVFDWQVVTNATS
;
A
#
# COMPACT_ATOMS: atom_id res chain seq x y z
N MET A 1 29.56 27.03 -50.51
CA MET A 1 30.66 27.94 -50.12
C MET A 1 31.51 27.27 -49.04
N LYS A 2 32.80 27.02 -49.37
CA LYS A 2 34.03 26.95 -48.54
C LYS A 2 33.97 26.26 -47.15
N ARG A 3 34.63 25.09 -46.97
CA ARG A 3 36.06 24.85 -46.58
C ARG A 3 36.28 25.01 -45.05
N SER A 4 36.57 23.96 -44.26
CA SER A 4 37.78 23.10 -44.13
C SER A 4 38.86 23.62 -43.17
N GLY A 5 39.39 22.73 -42.31
CA GLY A 5 40.71 22.81 -41.64
C GLY A 5 40.61 22.82 -40.11
N LEU A 6 41.44 22.16 -39.30
CA LEU A 6 42.68 21.35 -39.43
C LEU A 6 42.89 20.67 -38.04
N LEU A 7 42.98 19.34 -37.90
CA LEU A 7 44.20 18.54 -37.67
C LEU A 7 45.39 19.23 -36.97
N HIS A 8 45.78 18.75 -35.78
CA HIS A 8 47.05 18.02 -35.57
C HIS A 8 47.17 17.29 -34.22
N TRP A 9 47.97 16.23 -34.27
CA TRP A 9 48.23 15.13 -33.34
C TRP A 9 49.55 15.31 -32.56
N ILE A 10 49.86 14.30 -31.71
CA ILE A 10 51.15 13.87 -31.08
C ILE A 10 51.11 14.07 -29.54
N GLY A 11 51.37 13.11 -28.66
CA GLY A 11 51.93 11.75 -28.75
C GLY A 11 53.10 11.58 -27.74
N PHE A 12 53.17 10.42 -27.06
CA PHE A 12 54.23 9.90 -26.15
C PHE A 12 54.31 10.46 -24.71
N ALA A 13 54.79 9.76 -23.67
CA ALA A 13 54.93 8.36 -23.24
C ALA A 13 55.58 8.39 -21.84
N PHE A 14 55.51 7.26 -21.12
CA PHE A 14 56.10 6.91 -19.81
C PHE A 14 57.51 7.46 -19.49
N GLU A 15 57.75 7.80 -18.21
CA GLU A 15 59.01 7.47 -17.52
C GLU A 15 58.84 7.39 -15.98
N LEU A 16 59.50 6.41 -15.38
CA LEU A 16 59.60 6.08 -13.96
C LEU A 16 60.81 6.78 -13.33
N GLY A 17 60.70 7.22 -12.07
CA GLY A 17 61.84 7.33 -11.15
C GLY A 17 61.92 8.64 -10.36
N GLY A 18 62.13 8.52 -9.04
CA GLY A 18 62.69 9.61 -8.23
C GLY A 18 62.04 9.81 -6.86
N VAL A 19 62.51 9.06 -5.86
CA VAL A 19 62.32 9.34 -4.43
C VAL A 19 63.17 10.57 -4.07
N MET A 20 62.57 11.59 -3.46
CA MET A 20 63.29 12.55 -2.61
C MET A 20 62.45 12.94 -1.40
N ALA A 21 63.03 12.71 -0.23
CA ALA A 21 62.53 13.10 1.08
C ALA A 21 62.56 14.63 1.25
N ALA A 22 61.57 15.17 1.96
CA ALA A 22 61.60 16.51 2.52
C ALA A 22 61.22 16.43 4.01
N ASP A 23 62.08 17.02 4.85
CA ASP A 23 62.02 17.04 6.31
C ASP A 23 60.82 17.81 6.89
N PRO A 24 60.43 17.53 8.14
CA PRO A 24 59.20 18.03 8.75
C PRO A 24 59.30 19.49 9.21
N LEU A 25 58.23 20.25 8.99
CA LEU A 25 58.05 21.59 9.56
C LEU A 25 57.78 21.52 11.08
N PRO A 26 58.20 22.52 11.87
CA PRO A 26 58.31 22.43 13.33
C PRO A 26 56.95 22.50 14.04
N ALA A 27 56.86 21.79 15.16
CA ALA A 27 55.70 21.80 16.05
C ALA A 27 55.52 23.18 16.72
N GLN A 28 54.28 23.68 16.73
CA GLN A 28 53.83 24.73 17.65
C GLN A 28 52.68 24.20 18.52
N PRO A 29 52.60 24.60 19.82
CA PRO A 29 51.74 23.96 20.79
C PRO A 29 50.30 24.50 20.83
N GLU A 30 49.39 23.57 21.11
CA GLU A 30 48.03 23.62 21.67
C GLU A 30 47.36 25.00 21.90
N THR A 31 46.12 25.23 21.48
CA THR A 31 44.93 24.70 22.17
C THR A 31 43.67 25.02 21.37
N ARG A 32 42.95 24.00 20.88
CA ARG A 32 41.57 24.17 20.40
C ARG A 32 40.74 23.01 20.92
N ARG A 33 39.83 23.31 21.85
CA ARG A 33 38.84 22.36 22.42
C ARG A 33 38.23 21.53 21.30
N MET A 34 38.49 20.22 21.28
CA MET A 34 37.85 19.29 20.36
C MET A 34 36.35 19.21 20.70
N GLY A 35 35.53 19.83 19.86
CA GLY A 35 34.13 19.42 19.75
C GLY A 35 34.09 17.97 19.26
N ARG A 36 33.37 17.13 20.00
CA ARG A 36 33.12 15.72 19.69
C ARG A 36 32.69 15.59 18.22
N ALA A 37 33.54 15.00 17.37
CA ALA A 37 33.20 14.77 15.97
C ALA A 37 31.97 13.86 15.90
N LEU A 38 30.91 14.32 15.22
CA LEU A 38 29.71 13.52 14.98
C LEU A 38 30.09 12.33 14.07
N PRO A 39 29.53 11.12 14.29
CA PRO A 39 29.79 9.95 13.44
C PRO A 39 29.47 10.24 11.97
N VAL A 40 30.24 9.65 11.04
CA VAL A 40 30.12 9.85 9.57
C VAL A 40 28.68 9.61 9.05
N THR A 41 27.90 8.77 9.74
CA THR A 41 26.49 8.45 9.44
C THR A 41 25.53 9.62 9.72
N HIS A 42 25.81 10.46 10.71
CA HIS A 42 24.96 11.61 11.09
C HIS A 42 25.03 12.73 10.05
N ARG A 43 26.22 12.94 9.46
CA ARG A 43 26.45 13.94 8.42
C ARG A 43 25.76 13.60 7.09
N ALA A 44 25.52 12.31 6.84
CA ALA A 44 24.79 11.83 5.67
C ALA A 44 23.28 12.09 5.74
N VAL A 45 22.70 12.16 6.96
CA VAL A 45 21.28 12.45 7.18
C VAL A 45 20.92 13.83 6.62
N PHE A 46 21.78 14.82 6.85
CA PHE A 46 21.55 16.21 6.46
C PHE A 46 22.20 16.62 5.14
N ALA A 47 22.51 15.65 4.26
CA ALA A 47 23.07 15.93 2.94
C ALA A 47 22.00 16.49 1.97
N THR A 48 22.46 17.27 0.99
CA THR A 48 21.62 17.97 -0.01
C THR A 48 20.66 17.03 -0.76
N LEU A 49 19.39 17.44 -0.89
CA LEU A 49 18.33 16.69 -1.58
C LEU A 49 18.10 17.18 -3.04
N PRO A 50 17.69 16.32 -3.99
CA PRO A 50 17.29 16.74 -5.34
C PRO A 50 16.01 17.62 -5.33
N SER A 51 15.86 18.50 -6.33
CA SER A 51 14.91 19.63 -6.29
C SER A 51 13.43 19.34 -6.61
N ALA A 52 13.04 18.09 -6.84
CA ALA A 52 11.62 17.74 -7.07
C ALA A 52 10.96 17.32 -5.75
N ASP A 53 9.89 18.04 -5.38
CA ASP A 53 9.13 17.90 -4.13
C ASP A 53 10.01 17.93 -2.86
N ALA A 54 10.57 19.12 -2.61
CA ALA A 54 11.52 19.35 -1.52
C ALA A 54 10.93 19.08 -0.13
N SER A 55 9.62 19.31 0.08
CA SER A 55 8.96 19.04 1.37
C SER A 55 8.87 17.52 1.60
N ALA A 56 8.29 16.77 0.65
CA ALA A 56 8.19 15.32 0.78
C ALA A 56 9.56 14.63 0.85
N ALA A 57 10.57 15.14 0.14
CA ALA A 57 11.94 14.61 0.23
C ALA A 57 12.57 14.80 1.62
N VAL A 58 12.29 15.92 2.29
CA VAL A 58 12.74 16.16 3.67
C VAL A 58 11.99 15.26 4.65
N VAL A 59 10.66 15.12 4.50
CA VAL A 59 9.85 14.20 5.32
C VAL A 59 10.43 12.79 5.23
N ARG A 60 10.58 12.26 4.01
CA ARG A 60 11.17 10.94 3.74
C ARG A 60 12.51 10.76 4.43
N ARG A 61 13.46 11.67 4.20
CA ARG A 61 14.83 11.60 4.75
C ARG A 61 14.87 11.62 6.28
N LEU A 62 14.11 12.52 6.91
CA LEU A 62 14.10 12.62 8.36
C LEU A 62 13.36 11.43 8.98
N ARG A 63 12.27 10.96 8.35
CA ARG A 63 11.53 9.76 8.76
C ARG A 63 12.40 8.51 8.71
N SER A 64 13.17 8.27 7.64
CA SER A 64 14.15 7.14 7.63
C SER A 64 15.25 7.33 8.65
N ALA A 65 15.79 8.53 8.84
CA ALA A 65 16.88 8.74 9.80
C ALA A 65 16.44 8.50 11.25
N ILE A 66 15.24 8.97 11.62
CA ILE A 66 14.60 8.68 12.92
C ILE A 66 14.28 7.18 12.99
N GLY A 67 13.68 6.65 11.92
CA GLY A 67 13.30 5.25 11.78
C GLY A 67 14.47 4.28 11.90
N LEU A 68 15.67 4.63 11.44
CA LEU A 68 16.91 3.83 11.55
C LEU A 68 17.62 4.02 12.90
N GLY A 69 17.18 4.99 13.70
CA GLY A 69 17.85 5.42 14.92
C GLY A 69 19.17 6.17 14.67
N LEU A 70 19.39 6.68 13.44
CA LEU A 70 20.50 7.59 13.13
C LEU A 70 20.31 8.95 13.80
N LEU A 71 19.05 9.34 14.04
CA LEU A 71 18.66 10.39 14.96
C LEU A 71 18.09 9.76 16.22
N ALA A 72 18.65 10.11 17.37
CA ALA A 72 18.28 9.53 18.66
C ALA A 72 16.97 10.14 19.21
N ASP A 73 16.28 9.41 20.06
CA ASP A 73 15.15 9.97 20.80
C ASP A 73 15.60 11.15 21.68
N GLY A 74 14.80 12.21 21.71
CA GLY A 74 15.14 13.45 22.40
C GLY A 74 16.29 14.22 21.76
N GLU A 75 16.84 13.77 20.63
CA GLU A 75 17.88 14.50 19.91
C GLU A 75 17.34 15.81 19.37
N ARG A 76 18.08 16.89 19.58
CA ARG A 76 17.72 18.21 19.06
C ARG A 76 18.15 18.34 17.61
N LEU A 77 17.20 18.61 16.72
CA LEU A 77 17.49 18.94 15.33
C LEU A 77 18.23 20.29 15.23
N PRO A 78 19.07 20.50 14.20
CA PRO A 78 19.62 21.81 13.93
C PRO A 78 18.52 22.86 13.79
N LYS A 79 18.83 24.13 14.08
CA LYS A 79 17.86 25.24 13.91
C LYS A 79 17.38 25.29 12.47
N GLU A 80 16.10 25.61 12.23
CA GLU A 80 15.49 25.59 10.89
C GLU A 80 16.35 26.23 9.78
N PRO A 81 16.94 27.44 9.96
CA PRO A 81 17.74 28.04 8.89
C PRO A 81 19.00 27.25 8.56
N GLU A 82 19.60 26.63 9.58
CA GLU A 82 20.80 25.81 9.43
C GLU A 82 20.47 24.44 8.84
N LEU A 83 19.37 23.83 9.28
CA LEU A 83 18.90 22.55 8.76
C LEU A 83 18.52 22.67 7.27
N ALA A 84 17.83 23.75 6.89
CA ALA A 84 17.46 24.03 5.50
C ALA A 84 18.71 24.19 4.62
N ARG A 85 19.73 24.89 5.14
CA ARG A 85 21.01 25.07 4.47
C ARG A 85 21.77 23.74 4.28
N GLN A 86 21.76 22.86 5.27
CA GLN A 86 22.39 21.54 5.18
C GLN A 86 21.69 20.65 4.14
N LEU A 87 20.35 20.58 4.20
CA LEU A 87 19.52 19.79 3.29
C LEU A 87 19.38 20.39 1.88
N GLY A 88 19.79 21.65 1.68
CA GLY A 88 19.71 22.35 0.40
C GLY A 88 18.29 22.68 -0.06
N VAL A 89 17.38 22.91 0.89
CA VAL A 89 15.96 23.21 0.64
C VAL A 89 15.60 24.62 1.10
N SER A 90 14.46 25.16 0.65
CA SER A 90 13.95 26.43 1.18
C SER A 90 13.49 26.26 2.64
N THR A 91 13.57 27.34 3.43
CA THR A 91 13.05 27.34 4.81
C THR A 91 11.54 27.10 4.85
N PHE A 92 10.81 27.46 3.79
CA PHE A 92 9.38 27.17 3.65
C PHE A 92 9.13 25.66 3.51
N ALA A 93 9.81 24.99 2.58
CA ALA A 93 9.67 23.54 2.38
C ALA A 93 10.11 22.75 3.62
N LEU A 94 11.16 23.21 4.32
CA LEU A 94 11.55 22.60 5.59
C LEU A 94 10.47 22.73 6.67
N ARG A 95 9.84 23.91 6.80
CA ARG A 95 8.79 24.12 7.81
C ARG A 95 7.56 23.26 7.56
N ASP A 96 7.18 23.13 6.30
CA ASP A 96 6.10 22.25 5.86
C ASP A 96 6.41 20.79 6.22
N ALA A 97 7.60 20.30 5.85
CA ALA A 97 8.06 18.96 6.23
C ALA A 97 8.13 18.74 7.76
N LEU A 98 8.62 19.72 8.52
CA LEU A 98 8.65 19.66 9.98
C LEU A 98 7.26 19.76 10.61
N GLN A 99 6.25 20.31 9.91
CA GLN A 99 4.85 20.29 10.36
C GLN A 99 4.28 18.89 10.18
N ILE A 100 4.45 18.29 9.00
CA ILE A 100 4.02 16.90 8.73
C ILE A 100 4.63 15.95 9.77
N LEU A 101 5.95 16.03 10.01
CA LEU A 101 6.63 15.19 11.01
C LEU A 101 6.20 15.44 12.46
N ARG A 102 5.64 16.62 12.77
CA ARG A 102 5.04 16.91 14.08
C ARG A 102 3.64 16.33 14.19
N ASP A 103 2.88 16.39 13.11
CA ASP A 103 1.55 15.79 13.02
C ASP A 103 1.65 14.26 13.09
N ASP A 104 2.72 13.68 12.52
CA ASP A 104 3.11 12.27 12.67
C ASP A 104 3.68 11.91 14.06
N GLY A 105 3.83 12.88 14.97
CA GLY A 105 4.41 12.64 16.31
C GLY A 105 5.89 12.26 16.34
N LEU A 106 6.62 12.35 15.21
CA LEU A 106 8.05 12.02 15.10
C LEU A 106 8.96 13.14 15.63
N ILE A 107 8.42 14.35 15.78
CA ILE A 107 9.12 15.53 16.27
C ILE A 107 8.20 16.30 17.23
N ALA A 108 8.77 16.90 18.27
CA ALA A 108 8.08 17.87 19.10
C ALA A 108 8.83 19.20 19.21
N THR A 109 8.07 20.29 19.30
CA THR A 109 8.61 21.63 19.50
C THR A 109 8.52 22.02 20.97
N LYS A 110 9.66 22.32 21.59
CA LYS A 110 9.67 22.92 22.94
C LYS A 110 9.81 24.45 22.83
N PRO A 111 8.91 25.27 23.40
CA PRO A 111 9.02 26.72 23.38
C PRO A 111 10.12 27.25 24.33
N GLY A 112 10.58 28.48 24.09
CA GLY A 112 11.50 29.22 24.97
C GLY A 112 12.91 29.45 24.42
N LYS A 113 13.77 30.11 25.22
CA LYS A 113 15.13 30.56 24.85
C LYS A 113 16.10 29.41 24.49
N PHE A 114 15.83 28.20 24.98
CA PHE A 114 16.52 26.96 24.63
C PHE A 114 15.66 26.02 23.77
N GLY A 115 14.53 26.51 23.27
CA GLY A 115 13.56 25.78 22.47
C GLY A 115 14.05 25.36 21.09
N GLY A 116 13.31 24.48 20.44
CA GLY A 116 13.64 23.90 19.14
C GLY A 116 12.84 22.64 18.84
N SER A 117 13.09 22.06 17.67
CA SER A 117 12.54 20.77 17.26
C SER A 117 13.39 19.63 17.81
N PHE A 118 12.76 18.70 18.50
CA PHE A 118 13.40 17.52 19.08
C PHE A 118 12.75 16.28 18.46
N VAL A 119 13.57 15.29 18.12
CA VAL A 119 13.07 13.98 17.72
C VAL A 119 12.30 13.39 18.89
N GLN A 120 11.09 12.95 18.63
CA GLN A 120 10.25 12.25 19.58
C GLN A 120 10.01 10.86 19.01
N ARG A 121 10.59 9.84 19.64
CA ARG A 121 10.15 8.46 19.42
C ARG A 121 8.84 8.30 20.18
N SER A 122 7.74 8.54 19.49
CA SER A 122 6.45 8.31 20.12
C SER A 122 6.27 6.82 20.40
N MET A 123 5.71 6.48 21.57
CA MET A 123 5.13 5.14 21.80
C MET A 123 3.98 4.85 20.82
N GLU A 124 3.50 5.87 20.10
CA GLU A 124 2.50 5.77 19.03
C GLU A 124 3.06 5.25 17.70
N THR A 125 4.36 4.92 17.60
CA THR A 125 4.93 4.29 16.38
C THR A 125 4.19 3.01 15.98
N GLN A 126 3.70 2.24 16.95
CA GLN A 126 2.83 1.10 16.70
C GLN A 126 1.46 1.54 16.17
N VAL A 127 0.81 2.52 16.80
CA VAL A 127 -0.52 3.01 16.40
C VAL A 127 -0.48 3.55 14.96
N LEU A 128 0.56 4.30 14.62
CA LEU A 128 0.79 4.80 13.26
C LEU A 128 1.05 3.65 12.28
N ALA A 129 1.85 2.65 12.65
CA ALA A 129 2.06 1.47 11.79
C ALA A 129 0.79 0.67 11.55
N GLU A 130 -0.06 0.52 12.59
CA GLU A 130 -1.36 -0.12 12.48
C GLU A 130 -2.31 0.69 11.60
N HIS A 131 -2.35 2.02 11.76
CA HIS A 131 -3.15 2.93 10.93
C HIS A 131 -2.73 2.86 9.45
N ASP A 132 -1.44 3.02 9.16
CA ASP A 132 -0.91 2.99 7.80
C ASP A 132 -1.14 1.63 7.15
N LEU A 133 -1.00 0.54 7.91
CA LEU A 133 -1.25 -0.81 7.42
C LEU A 133 -2.74 -1.04 7.09
N GLN A 134 -3.67 -0.51 7.89
CA GLN A 134 -5.10 -0.58 7.61
C GLN A 134 -5.51 0.25 6.38
N ALA A 135 -4.76 1.32 6.09
CA ALA A 135 -5.00 2.18 4.93
C ALA A 135 -4.58 1.53 3.60
N LEU A 136 -3.60 0.62 3.62
CA LEU A 136 -3.21 -0.13 2.42
C LEU A 136 -4.33 -1.08 1.97
N SER A 137 -4.51 -1.26 0.66
CA SER A 137 -5.26 -2.38 0.10
C SER A 137 -4.38 -3.65 0.05
N SER A 138 -4.98 -4.84 -0.06
CA SER A 138 -4.18 -6.07 -0.23
C SER A 138 -3.38 -6.08 -1.54
N ALA A 139 -3.84 -5.36 -2.56
CA ALA A 139 -3.11 -5.21 -3.82
C ALA A 139 -1.84 -4.37 -3.62
N GLN A 140 -1.95 -3.22 -2.94
CA GLN A 140 -0.80 -2.38 -2.60
C GLN A 140 0.21 -3.10 -1.70
N LEU A 141 -0.27 -3.86 -0.71
CA LEU A 141 0.60 -4.63 0.17
C LEU A 141 1.36 -5.74 -0.58
N ARG A 142 0.70 -6.42 -1.53
CA ARG A 142 1.36 -7.40 -2.40
C ARG A 142 2.43 -6.76 -3.27
N ASP A 143 2.11 -5.66 -3.95
CA ASP A 143 3.05 -4.94 -4.81
C ASP A 143 4.31 -4.51 -4.03
N LEU A 144 4.10 -3.92 -2.84
CA LEU A 144 5.18 -3.57 -1.92
C LEU A 144 6.01 -4.81 -1.51
N GLY A 145 5.33 -5.92 -1.21
CA GLY A 145 5.97 -7.19 -0.88
C GLY A 145 6.80 -7.78 -2.03
N ASP A 146 6.32 -7.72 -3.27
CA ASP A 146 7.03 -8.16 -4.47
C ASP A 146 8.29 -7.33 -4.72
N TRP A 147 8.17 -6.00 -4.58
CA TRP A 147 9.30 -5.09 -4.67
C TRP A 147 10.34 -5.39 -3.58
N ARG A 148 9.92 -5.55 -2.32
CA ARG A 148 10.80 -5.90 -1.18
C ARG A 148 11.52 -7.21 -1.39
N ARG A 149 10.80 -8.23 -1.87
CA ARG A 149 11.31 -9.59 -2.10
C ARG A 149 12.39 -9.57 -3.17
N MET A 150 12.14 -8.89 -4.29
CA MET A 150 13.09 -8.77 -5.38
C MET A 150 14.39 -8.06 -4.95
N LEU A 151 14.29 -6.97 -4.18
CA LEU A 151 15.46 -6.25 -3.65
C LEU A 151 16.28 -7.12 -2.70
N ALA A 152 15.63 -7.75 -1.71
CA ALA A 152 16.28 -8.60 -0.71
C ALA A 152 17.04 -9.77 -1.37
N ALA A 153 16.37 -10.44 -2.30
CA ALA A 153 16.88 -11.60 -3.03
C ALA A 153 18.19 -11.27 -3.77
N GLN A 154 18.19 -10.16 -4.52
CA GLN A 154 19.36 -9.77 -5.30
C GLN A 154 20.46 -9.15 -4.45
N ALA A 155 20.11 -8.47 -3.35
CA ALA A 155 21.10 -7.99 -2.38
C ALA A 155 21.83 -9.17 -1.73
N ALA A 156 21.11 -10.20 -1.29
CA ALA A 156 21.68 -11.41 -0.72
C ALA A 156 22.57 -12.17 -1.72
N ALA A 157 22.08 -12.37 -2.95
CA ALA A 157 22.83 -13.06 -4.00
C ALA A 157 24.17 -12.37 -4.32
N LEU A 158 24.17 -11.05 -4.44
CA LEU A 158 25.40 -10.28 -4.68
C LEU A 158 26.30 -10.21 -3.44
N ALA A 159 25.72 -10.12 -2.25
CA ALA A 159 26.48 -10.15 -1.01
C ALA A 159 27.23 -11.48 -0.83
N ALA A 160 26.62 -12.62 -1.19
CA ALA A 160 27.29 -13.92 -1.15
C ALA A 160 28.58 -13.98 -2.00
N LEU A 161 28.68 -13.17 -3.05
CA LEU A 161 29.87 -13.08 -3.91
C LEU A 161 30.91 -12.05 -3.43
N ARG A 162 30.51 -11.09 -2.59
CA ARG A 162 31.25 -9.83 -2.39
C ARG A 162 31.48 -9.46 -0.93
N ALA A 163 30.79 -10.10 0.00
CA ALA A 163 30.88 -9.80 1.42
C ALA A 163 32.27 -10.10 1.97
N THR A 164 32.73 -9.23 2.87
CA THR A 164 33.93 -9.43 3.69
C THR A 164 33.56 -9.99 5.06
N ASP A 165 34.54 -10.52 5.80
CA ASP A 165 34.36 -10.96 7.19
C ASP A 165 33.83 -9.84 8.10
N SER A 166 34.21 -8.60 7.79
CA SER A 166 33.71 -7.41 8.49
C SER A 166 32.21 -7.19 8.24
N ASN A 167 31.73 -7.39 7.00
CA ASN A 167 30.30 -7.37 6.69
C ASN A 167 29.57 -8.50 7.45
N LEU A 168 30.09 -9.73 7.39
CA LEU A 168 29.48 -10.90 8.03
C LEU A 168 29.34 -10.72 9.56
N SER A 169 30.34 -10.10 10.19
CA SER A 169 30.30 -9.78 11.63
C SER A 169 29.19 -8.77 11.97
N ARG A 170 29.00 -7.75 11.12
CA ARG A 170 27.91 -6.75 11.28
C ARG A 170 26.53 -7.36 11.03
N LEU A 171 26.40 -8.24 10.03
CA LEU A 171 25.16 -8.99 9.76
C LEU A 171 24.77 -9.85 10.97
N THR A 172 25.71 -10.65 11.47
CA THR A 172 25.49 -11.51 12.65
C THR A 172 25.08 -10.69 13.88
N SER A 173 25.77 -9.56 14.13
CA SER A 173 25.44 -8.67 15.25
C SER A 173 24.05 -8.05 15.12
N SER A 174 23.67 -7.63 13.91
CA SER A 174 22.35 -7.03 13.64
C SER A 174 21.23 -8.07 13.79
N ALA A 175 21.45 -9.30 13.32
CA ALA A 175 20.50 -10.40 13.47
C ALA A 175 20.26 -10.73 14.96
N HIS A 176 21.32 -10.84 15.78
CA HIS A 176 21.16 -11.05 17.22
C HIS A 176 20.48 -9.87 17.93
N ALA A 177 20.73 -8.64 17.49
CA ALA A 177 20.08 -7.46 18.04
C ALA A 177 18.56 -7.46 17.81
N VAL A 178 18.05 -8.13 16.76
CA VAL A 178 16.60 -8.33 16.56
C VAL A 178 16.00 -9.16 17.70
N ALA A 179 16.61 -10.30 18.03
CA ALA A 179 16.12 -11.16 19.12
C ALA A 179 16.28 -10.51 20.50
N ALA A 180 17.38 -9.79 20.72
CA ALA A 180 17.68 -9.15 22.01
C ALA A 180 16.86 -7.88 22.27
N ALA A 181 16.15 -7.36 21.27
CA ALA A 181 15.34 -6.15 21.41
C ALA A 181 14.19 -6.34 22.42
N ALA A 182 14.04 -5.37 23.33
CA ALA A 182 12.98 -5.34 24.32
C ALA A 182 11.62 -4.96 23.69
N ALA A 183 11.63 -4.08 22.69
CA ALA A 183 10.44 -3.56 22.00
C ALA A 183 10.50 -3.83 20.48
N ALA A 184 9.33 -3.84 19.84
CA ALA A 184 9.22 -4.06 18.39
C ALA A 184 9.99 -3.01 17.58
N ASP A 185 9.97 -1.74 18.01
CA ASP A 185 10.65 -0.64 17.31
C ASP A 185 12.19 -0.76 17.35
N ASP A 186 12.76 -1.30 18.44
CA ASP A 186 14.17 -1.66 18.49
C ASP A 186 14.52 -2.82 17.55
N ALA A 187 13.63 -3.82 17.50
CA ALA A 187 13.80 -4.99 16.64
C ALA A 187 13.73 -4.60 15.15
N ARG A 188 12.74 -3.77 14.78
CA ARG A 188 12.59 -3.18 13.45
C ARG A 188 13.86 -2.44 13.02
N ARG A 189 14.45 -1.64 13.90
CA ARG A 189 15.71 -0.94 13.60
C ARG A 189 16.86 -1.91 13.35
N ALA A 190 16.98 -2.95 14.18
CA ALA A 190 18.02 -3.96 14.00
C ALA A 190 17.84 -4.72 12.68
N TYR A 191 16.59 -5.02 12.31
CA TYR A 191 16.21 -5.59 11.03
C TYR A 191 16.60 -4.69 9.85
N GLY A 192 16.23 -3.42 9.88
CA GLY A 192 16.56 -2.48 8.82
C GLY A 192 18.08 -2.33 8.62
N ARG A 193 18.84 -2.25 9.72
CA ARG A 193 20.31 -2.25 9.69
C ARG A 193 20.88 -3.51 9.05
N PHE A 194 20.29 -4.67 9.32
CA PHE A 194 20.72 -5.93 8.70
C PHE A 194 20.61 -5.84 7.17
N HIS A 195 19.46 -5.44 6.63
CA HIS A 195 19.26 -5.41 5.18
C HIS A 195 20.05 -4.32 4.46
N ILE A 196 20.24 -3.15 5.10
CA ILE A 196 21.16 -2.13 4.59
C ILE A 196 22.59 -2.67 4.52
N GLU A 197 23.01 -3.46 5.52
CA GLU A 197 24.35 -4.08 5.51
C GLU A 197 24.47 -5.16 4.43
N VAL A 198 23.42 -5.96 4.16
CA VAL A 198 23.40 -6.89 3.01
C VAL A 198 23.56 -6.10 1.70
N ALA A 199 22.82 -5.00 1.54
CA ALA A 199 22.89 -4.17 0.34
C ALA A 199 24.24 -3.46 0.18
N ALA A 200 24.87 -3.07 1.29
CA ALA A 200 26.24 -2.54 1.29
C ALA A 200 27.25 -3.63 0.91
N ALA A 201 27.13 -4.84 1.45
CA ALA A 201 27.96 -5.99 1.11
C ALA A 201 27.82 -6.41 -0.36
N ALA A 202 26.65 -6.18 -0.96
CA ALA A 202 26.42 -6.39 -2.40
C ALA A 202 27.25 -5.45 -3.30
N GLN A 203 27.85 -4.37 -2.75
CA GLN A 203 28.67 -3.39 -3.50
C GLN A 203 27.97 -2.85 -4.76
N SER A 204 26.66 -2.58 -4.66
CA SER A 204 25.87 -1.96 -5.71
C SER A 204 25.22 -0.69 -5.17
N THR A 205 25.70 0.47 -5.62
CA THR A 205 25.17 1.76 -5.16
C THR A 205 23.69 1.94 -5.47
N ARG A 206 23.22 1.41 -6.62
CA ARG A 206 21.79 1.47 -6.99
C ARG A 206 20.95 0.62 -6.06
N LEU A 207 21.42 -0.59 -5.75
CA LEU A 207 20.70 -1.51 -4.87
C LEU A 207 20.65 -0.99 -3.44
N ASN A 208 21.76 -0.45 -2.92
CA ASN A 208 21.79 0.17 -1.61
C ASN A 208 20.83 1.37 -1.49
N ARG A 209 20.71 2.19 -2.55
CA ARG A 209 19.72 3.28 -2.57
C ARG A 209 18.28 2.77 -2.59
N ALA A 210 18.00 1.70 -3.34
CA ALA A 210 16.69 1.09 -3.39
C ALA A 210 16.29 0.47 -2.03
N GLU A 211 17.21 -0.21 -1.35
CA GLU A 211 16.98 -0.75 0.00
C GLU A 211 16.77 0.34 1.05
N LEU A 212 17.47 1.48 0.95
CA LEU A 212 17.22 2.63 1.84
C LEU A 212 15.83 3.23 1.64
N ALA A 213 15.35 3.35 0.39
CA ALA A 213 14.00 3.80 0.10
C ALA A 213 12.96 2.79 0.62
N MET A 214 13.19 1.50 0.38
CA MET A 214 12.34 0.41 0.84
C MET A 214 12.17 0.39 2.38
N HIS A 215 13.24 0.71 3.13
CA HIS A 215 13.15 0.84 4.58
C HIS A 215 12.12 1.92 5.03
N GLU A 216 11.93 2.99 4.27
CA GLU A 216 10.93 4.03 4.59
C GLU A 216 9.49 3.56 4.41
N GLU A 217 9.27 2.65 3.46
CA GLU A 217 7.93 2.23 3.04
C GLU A 217 7.50 0.91 3.70
N PHE A 218 8.41 -0.05 3.86
CA PHE A 218 8.08 -1.41 4.32
C PHE A 218 8.42 -1.66 5.79
N ASP A 219 9.64 -1.29 6.21
CA ASP A 219 10.15 -1.75 7.51
C ASP A 219 9.31 -1.22 8.68
N TRP A 220 8.61 -0.09 8.51
CA TRP A 220 7.67 0.43 9.50
C TRP A 220 6.59 -0.59 9.93
N PHE A 221 6.12 -1.43 9.00
CA PHE A 221 5.13 -2.47 9.28
C PHE A 221 5.66 -3.59 10.18
N LEU A 222 6.98 -3.72 10.35
CA LEU A 222 7.54 -4.67 11.30
C LEU A 222 7.28 -4.29 12.76
N ASN A 223 6.86 -3.05 13.04
CA ASN A 223 6.30 -2.70 14.34
C ASN A 223 5.02 -3.49 14.65
N VAL A 224 4.26 -3.94 13.66
CA VAL A 224 3.08 -4.79 13.88
C VAL A 224 3.49 -6.25 14.10
N VAL A 225 4.52 -6.70 13.37
CA VAL A 225 4.94 -8.12 13.29
C VAL A 225 5.84 -8.57 14.44
N LEU A 226 6.73 -7.70 14.95
CA LEU A 226 7.82 -8.08 15.87
C LEU A 226 7.48 -7.84 17.35
N GLN A 227 6.21 -7.91 17.70
CA GLN A 227 5.68 -7.57 19.03
C GLN A 227 6.11 -8.57 20.12
N SER A 228 6.11 -9.87 19.83
CA SER A 228 6.51 -10.90 20.79
C SER A 228 7.99 -11.28 20.69
N ALA A 229 8.58 -11.71 21.81
CA ALA A 229 9.94 -12.24 21.83
C ALA A 229 10.10 -13.48 20.93
N GLU A 230 9.05 -14.28 20.79
CA GLU A 230 9.04 -15.44 19.89
C GLU A 230 9.16 -15.01 18.41
N GLN A 231 8.35 -14.06 17.95
CA GLN A 231 8.42 -13.50 16.60
C GLN A 231 9.82 -12.93 16.31
N ARG A 232 10.39 -12.19 17.26
CA ARG A 232 11.76 -11.65 17.16
C ARG A 232 12.82 -12.74 17.09
N GLY A 233 12.69 -13.79 17.89
CA GLY A 233 13.56 -14.96 17.87
C GLY A 233 13.52 -15.69 16.52
N ARG A 234 12.32 -15.95 15.98
CA ARG A 234 12.14 -16.57 14.65
C ARG A 234 12.75 -15.72 13.53
N CYS A 235 12.50 -14.41 13.54
CA CYS A 235 13.09 -13.47 12.58
C CYS A 235 14.62 -13.50 12.64
N SER A 236 15.20 -13.40 13.84
CA SER A 236 16.65 -13.48 14.05
C SER A 236 17.26 -14.78 13.52
N ALA A 237 16.63 -15.93 13.77
CA ALA A 237 17.10 -17.22 13.26
C ALA A 237 17.15 -17.25 11.72
N GLN A 238 16.12 -16.74 11.05
CA GLN A 238 16.10 -16.66 9.58
C GLN A 238 17.17 -15.73 9.02
N LEU A 239 17.42 -14.59 9.68
CA LEU A 239 18.50 -13.67 9.30
C LEU A 239 19.90 -14.29 9.50
N LEU A 240 20.07 -15.14 10.51
CA LEU A 240 21.31 -15.89 10.74
C LEU A 240 21.51 -16.97 9.67
N GLU A 241 20.47 -17.73 9.30
CA GLU A 241 20.53 -18.69 8.17
C GLU A 241 20.96 -18.00 6.87
N LEU A 242 20.38 -16.82 6.59
CA LEU A 242 20.77 -16.01 5.44
C LEU A 242 22.24 -15.55 5.53
N THR A 243 22.69 -15.12 6.71
CA THR A 243 24.09 -14.73 6.93
C THR A 243 25.05 -15.90 6.69
N ASP A 244 24.66 -17.10 7.10
CA ASP A 244 25.45 -18.32 6.90
C ASP A 244 25.53 -18.70 5.42
N ALA A 245 24.44 -18.56 4.67
CA ALA A 245 24.45 -18.77 3.22
C ALA A 245 25.37 -17.77 2.49
N ILE A 246 25.37 -16.50 2.92
CA ILE A 246 26.30 -15.48 2.42
C ILE A 246 27.75 -15.83 2.79
N ARG A 247 28.01 -16.27 4.02
CA ARG A 247 29.35 -16.70 4.48
C ARG A 247 29.89 -17.87 3.66
N LEU A 248 29.03 -18.84 3.35
CA LEU A 248 29.35 -20.01 2.52
C LEU A 248 29.41 -19.69 1.02
N GLN A 249 29.21 -18.42 0.63
CA GLN A 249 29.18 -17.96 -0.75
C GLN A 249 28.16 -18.71 -1.63
N ASN A 250 27.09 -19.24 -1.01
CA ASN A 250 26.05 -19.97 -1.71
C ASN A 250 25.00 -18.98 -2.23
N VAL A 251 25.20 -18.51 -3.46
CA VAL A 251 24.37 -17.48 -4.11
C VAL A 251 22.90 -17.89 -4.19
N ASP A 252 22.62 -19.10 -4.63
CA ASP A 252 21.24 -19.55 -4.86
C ASP A 252 20.50 -19.77 -3.54
N LEU A 253 21.19 -20.32 -2.53
CA LEU A 253 20.62 -20.46 -1.20
C LEU A 253 20.37 -19.10 -0.53
N ALA A 254 21.33 -18.16 -0.63
CA ALA A 254 21.17 -16.82 -0.07
C ALA A 254 19.97 -16.09 -0.71
N ARG A 255 19.81 -16.22 -2.04
CA ARG A 255 18.64 -15.69 -2.76
C ARG A 255 17.35 -16.30 -2.24
N ALA A 256 17.25 -17.64 -2.23
CA ALA A 256 16.04 -18.34 -1.82
C ALA A 256 15.66 -18.09 -0.34
N LEU A 257 16.66 -17.98 0.54
CA LEU A 257 16.44 -17.63 1.95
C LEU A 257 15.89 -16.21 2.11
N ALA A 258 16.45 -15.24 1.40
CA ALA A 258 15.97 -13.86 1.43
C ALA A 258 14.54 -13.75 0.85
N GLU A 259 14.25 -14.44 -0.25
CA GLU A 259 12.90 -14.49 -0.83
C GLU A 259 11.90 -15.07 0.15
N ARG A 260 12.19 -16.26 0.71
CA ARG A 260 11.34 -16.94 1.68
C ARG A 260 11.10 -16.10 2.93
N HIS A 261 12.14 -15.45 3.42
CA HIS A 261 12.05 -14.60 4.60
C HIS A 261 11.11 -13.41 4.38
N VAL A 262 11.27 -12.67 3.27
CA VAL A 262 10.37 -11.56 2.94
C VAL A 262 8.95 -12.05 2.68
N THR A 263 8.77 -13.13 1.91
CA THR A 263 7.42 -13.69 1.65
C THR A 263 6.70 -14.01 2.97
N GLY A 264 7.35 -14.70 3.90
CA GLY A 264 6.75 -15.02 5.20
C GLY A 264 6.42 -13.79 6.04
N LEU A 265 7.22 -12.72 5.96
CA LEU A 265 6.92 -11.45 6.62
C LEU A 265 5.70 -10.77 5.99
N VAL A 266 5.61 -10.68 4.66
CA VAL A 266 4.46 -10.06 3.98
C VAL A 266 3.18 -10.85 4.27
N GLU A 267 3.25 -12.18 4.31
CA GLU A 267 2.11 -13.03 4.70
C GLU A 267 1.66 -12.73 6.12
N GLN A 268 2.60 -12.59 7.06
CA GLN A 268 2.28 -12.23 8.44
C GLN A 268 1.71 -10.81 8.55
N ILE A 269 2.26 -9.83 7.81
CA ILE A 269 1.75 -8.45 7.76
C ILE A 269 0.32 -8.44 7.21
N SER A 270 0.04 -9.19 6.14
CA SER A 270 -1.31 -9.30 5.57
C SER A 270 -2.28 -9.92 6.57
N HIS A 271 -1.86 -10.94 7.30
CA HIS A 271 -2.67 -11.58 8.33
C HIS A 271 -2.97 -10.62 9.50
N ASP A 272 -1.96 -9.93 10.00
CA ASP A 272 -2.12 -8.96 11.08
C ASP A 272 -2.95 -7.74 10.64
N ARG A 273 -2.85 -7.31 9.37
CA ARG A 273 -3.76 -6.31 8.77
C ARG A 273 -5.22 -6.77 8.86
N PHE A 274 -5.54 -8.01 8.46
CA PHE A 274 -6.91 -8.50 8.55
C PHE A 274 -7.40 -8.56 10.00
N ARG A 275 -6.55 -8.92 10.97
CA ARG A 275 -6.90 -8.87 12.40
C ARG A 275 -7.22 -7.46 12.87
N LEU A 276 -6.43 -6.48 12.45
CA LEU A 276 -6.67 -5.07 12.75
C LEU A 276 -8.00 -4.57 12.16
N LEU A 277 -8.28 -4.92 10.90
CA LEU A 277 -9.57 -4.60 10.26
C LEU A 277 -10.74 -5.32 10.96
N ALA A 278 -10.56 -6.58 11.36
CA ALA A 278 -11.58 -7.38 12.04
C ALA A 278 -11.89 -6.91 13.46
N ALA A 279 -10.99 -6.15 14.09
CA ALA A 279 -11.20 -5.53 15.39
C ALA A 279 -12.14 -4.31 15.30
N GLN A 280 -12.34 -3.75 14.11
CA GLN A 280 -13.30 -2.67 13.88
C GLN A 280 -14.73 -3.23 13.73
N PRO A 281 -15.78 -2.41 13.98
CA PRO A 281 -17.15 -2.81 13.71
C PRO A 281 -17.33 -3.19 12.23
N SER A 282 -17.68 -4.45 11.96
CA SER A 282 -18.06 -4.92 10.62
C SER A 282 -19.57 -4.80 10.42
N SER A 283 -19.97 -4.54 9.17
CA SER A 283 -21.35 -4.54 8.71
C SER A 283 -22.02 -5.93 8.76
N LEU A 284 -21.22 -7.00 8.75
CA LEU A 284 -21.69 -8.38 8.79
C LEU A 284 -21.76 -8.86 10.25
N ALA A 285 -22.98 -8.92 10.80
CA ALA A 285 -23.23 -9.31 12.18
C ALA A 285 -23.08 -10.83 12.41
N SER A 286 -22.11 -11.20 13.26
CA SER A 286 -21.94 -12.49 13.98
C SER A 286 -21.20 -13.67 13.29
N ARG A 287 -20.46 -14.40 14.14
CA ARG A 287 -19.23 -15.17 13.86
C ARG A 287 -19.42 -16.69 14.01
N PRO A 288 -19.65 -17.42 12.92
CA PRO A 288 -19.02 -18.73 12.75
C PRO A 288 -17.65 -18.53 12.10
N SER A 289 -16.62 -19.12 12.70
CA SER A 289 -15.27 -19.21 12.14
C SER A 289 -15.21 -20.18 10.96
N GLY A 290 -14.14 -20.08 10.17
CA GLY A 290 -13.82 -21.02 9.10
C GLY A 290 -14.64 -20.86 7.81
N ALA A 291 -14.39 -21.78 6.88
CA ALA A 291 -14.88 -21.74 5.49
C ALA A 291 -16.41 -21.71 5.36
N ALA A 292 -17.14 -22.49 6.17
CA ALA A 292 -18.61 -22.44 6.18
C ALA A 292 -19.16 -21.11 6.71
N GLY A 293 -18.48 -20.49 7.68
CA GLY A 293 -18.80 -19.15 8.16
C GLY A 293 -18.66 -18.12 7.06
N PHE A 294 -17.52 -18.14 6.36
CA PHE A 294 -17.25 -17.25 5.25
C PHE A 294 -18.26 -17.41 4.10
N SER A 295 -18.61 -18.66 3.75
CA SER A 295 -19.62 -18.95 2.72
C SER A 295 -20.99 -18.39 3.08
N ARG A 296 -21.42 -18.52 4.35
CA ARG A 296 -22.68 -17.92 4.82
C ARG A 296 -22.63 -16.40 4.79
N ALA A 297 -21.52 -15.80 5.21
CA ALA A 297 -21.31 -14.36 5.21
C ALA A 297 -21.37 -13.79 3.79
N ALA A 298 -20.70 -14.44 2.83
CA ALA A 298 -20.72 -14.02 1.44
C ALA A 298 -22.14 -14.16 0.82
N LYS A 299 -22.89 -15.20 1.21
CA LYS A 299 -24.28 -15.37 0.76
C LYS A 299 -25.18 -14.27 1.31
N GLN A 300 -25.04 -13.97 2.59
CA GLN A 300 -25.79 -12.93 3.28
C GLN A 300 -25.49 -11.55 2.67
N PHE A 301 -24.21 -11.23 2.50
CA PHE A 301 -23.75 -10.01 1.86
C PHE A 301 -24.38 -9.81 0.48
N ALA A 302 -24.30 -10.82 -0.39
CA ALA A 302 -24.90 -10.75 -1.72
C ALA A 302 -26.41 -10.48 -1.64
N ASN A 303 -27.14 -11.22 -0.79
CA ASN A 303 -28.57 -11.05 -0.60
C ASN A 303 -28.96 -9.65 -0.10
N ASP A 304 -28.22 -9.11 0.86
CA ASP A 304 -28.49 -7.80 1.45
C ASP A 304 -28.26 -6.69 0.42
N VAL A 305 -27.17 -6.76 -0.36
CA VAL A 305 -26.90 -5.81 -1.45
C VAL A 305 -28.06 -5.82 -2.45
N ILE A 306 -28.51 -7.00 -2.88
CA ILE A 306 -29.63 -7.15 -3.82
C ILE A 306 -30.91 -6.58 -3.24
N ALA A 307 -31.19 -6.83 -1.95
CA ALA A 307 -32.37 -6.30 -1.29
C ALA A 307 -32.37 -4.76 -1.29
N THR A 308 -31.22 -4.14 -0.97
CA THR A 308 -31.06 -2.67 -1.05
C THR A 308 -31.28 -2.14 -2.46
N VAL A 309 -30.66 -2.75 -3.47
CA VAL A 309 -30.77 -2.28 -4.86
C VAL A 309 -32.18 -2.50 -5.44
N ASN A 310 -32.88 -3.57 -5.04
CA ASN A 310 -34.27 -3.81 -5.44
C ASN A 310 -35.24 -2.71 -4.97
N VAL A 311 -35.03 -2.17 -3.76
CA VAL A 311 -35.85 -1.04 -3.27
C VAL A 311 -35.68 0.17 -4.19
N LEU A 312 -34.45 0.45 -4.63
CA LEU A 312 -34.18 1.50 -5.59
C LEU A 312 -34.73 1.18 -6.98
N ALA A 313 -34.65 -0.07 -7.45
CA ALA A 313 -35.20 -0.50 -8.73
C ALA A 313 -36.71 -0.24 -8.82
N ALA A 314 -37.46 -0.53 -7.76
CA ALA A 314 -38.89 -0.24 -7.67
C ALA A 314 -39.18 1.28 -7.71
N ALA A 315 -38.34 2.10 -7.09
CA ALA A 315 -38.45 3.56 -7.18
C ALA A 315 -38.10 4.07 -8.59
N GLY A 316 -37.07 3.51 -9.21
CA GLY A 316 -36.67 3.78 -10.59
C GLY A 316 -37.77 3.46 -11.59
N ALA A 317 -38.45 2.32 -11.45
CA ALA A 317 -39.58 1.94 -12.30
C ALA A 317 -40.70 3.00 -12.26
N ARG A 318 -41.09 3.45 -11.05
CA ARG A 318 -42.10 4.51 -10.88
C ARG A 318 -41.64 5.85 -11.45
N ALA A 319 -40.35 6.15 -11.34
CA ALA A 319 -39.80 7.42 -11.81
C ALA A 319 -39.69 7.47 -13.34
N LEU A 320 -39.20 6.39 -13.97
CA LEU A 320 -38.99 6.28 -15.42
C LEU A 320 -40.32 6.20 -16.20
N THR A 321 -41.37 5.63 -15.61
CA THR A 321 -42.72 5.59 -16.19
C THR A 321 -43.56 6.84 -15.86
N GLY A 322 -43.13 7.63 -14.88
CA GLY A 322 -43.86 8.77 -14.34
C GLY A 322 -43.50 10.14 -14.95
N SER A 323 -43.69 11.20 -14.15
CA SER A 323 -43.41 12.56 -14.59
C SER A 323 -41.91 12.87 -14.64
N GLN A 324 -41.41 13.13 -15.84
CA GLN A 324 -40.01 13.48 -16.13
C GLN A 324 -39.48 14.67 -15.33
N ARG A 325 -40.33 15.65 -14.97
CA ARG A 325 -39.92 16.88 -14.25
C ARG A 325 -39.28 16.61 -12.89
N ARG A 326 -39.56 15.45 -12.27
CA ARG A 326 -39.04 15.07 -10.95
C ARG A 326 -38.19 13.80 -10.97
N LEU A 327 -37.87 13.28 -12.15
CA LEU A 327 -37.17 12.01 -12.33
C LEU A 327 -35.86 11.97 -11.50
N ARG A 328 -34.97 12.95 -11.70
CA ARG A 328 -33.69 13.03 -10.97
C ARG A 328 -33.89 13.14 -9.46
N SER A 329 -34.75 14.06 -9.00
CA SER A 329 -35.00 14.26 -7.57
C SER A 329 -35.61 13.03 -6.88
N ALA A 330 -36.51 12.31 -7.57
CA ALA A 330 -37.17 11.13 -7.01
C ALA A 330 -36.18 9.98 -6.82
N VAL A 331 -35.31 9.74 -7.81
CA VAL A 331 -34.27 8.72 -7.71
C VAL A 331 -33.23 9.08 -6.66
N LEU A 332 -32.75 10.33 -6.62
CA LEU A 332 -31.77 10.77 -5.60
C LEU A 332 -32.32 10.65 -4.17
N GLN A 333 -33.60 10.98 -3.94
CA GLN A 333 -34.23 10.81 -2.64
C GLN A 333 -34.31 9.34 -2.22
N ALA A 334 -34.67 8.45 -3.16
CA ALA A 334 -34.71 7.01 -2.90
C ALA A 334 -33.31 6.43 -2.64
N ALA A 335 -32.31 6.84 -3.41
CA ALA A 335 -30.90 6.47 -3.25
C ALA A 335 -30.36 6.92 -1.89
N GLN A 336 -30.64 8.17 -1.50
CA GLN A 336 -30.24 8.72 -0.20
C GLN A 336 -30.81 7.90 0.96
N ALA A 337 -32.11 7.57 0.91
CA ALA A 337 -32.74 6.73 1.93
C ALA A 337 -32.08 5.33 2.04
N GLN A 338 -31.57 4.77 0.94
CA GLN A 338 -30.85 3.50 1.00
C GLN A 338 -29.45 3.65 1.62
N LEU A 339 -28.69 4.67 1.22
CA LEU A 339 -27.31 4.89 1.73
C LEU A 339 -27.26 5.38 3.19
N GLU A 340 -28.30 6.04 3.69
CA GLU A 340 -28.37 6.52 5.08
C GLU A 340 -28.70 5.40 6.08
N HIS A 341 -29.40 4.36 5.65
CA HIS A 341 -29.90 3.30 6.53
C HIS A 341 -29.18 1.96 6.40
N THR A 342 -28.41 1.77 5.34
CA THR A 342 -27.66 0.52 5.14
C THR A 342 -26.40 0.48 5.99
N LEU A 343 -26.10 -0.70 6.54
CA LEU A 343 -24.79 -1.00 7.12
C LEU A 343 -23.81 -1.49 6.05
N LEU A 344 -24.29 -1.79 4.84
CA LEU A 344 -23.45 -2.30 3.76
C LEU A 344 -22.44 -1.25 3.29
N PRO A 345 -21.26 -1.69 2.84
CA PRO A 345 -20.20 -0.81 2.32
C PRO A 345 -20.50 -0.28 0.90
N LEU A 346 -21.66 0.31 0.69
CA LEU A 346 -22.04 0.86 -0.63
C LEU A 346 -21.39 2.24 -0.79
N THR A 347 -20.52 2.37 -1.79
CA THR A 347 -19.80 3.62 -2.11
C THR A 347 -20.69 4.56 -2.92
N GLY A 348 -21.49 4.01 -3.82
CA GLY A 348 -22.46 4.78 -4.59
C GLY A 348 -23.65 3.93 -5.01
N ILE A 349 -24.77 4.58 -5.28
CA ILE A 349 -26.00 3.93 -5.74
C ILE A 349 -26.79 4.86 -6.66
N GLY A 350 -27.43 4.30 -7.67
CA GLY A 350 -28.19 5.10 -8.63
C GLY A 350 -29.03 4.29 -9.60
N VAL A 351 -29.57 5.00 -10.59
CA VAL A 351 -30.34 4.42 -11.69
C VAL A 351 -29.70 4.84 -13.00
N ILE A 352 -29.57 3.87 -13.89
CA ILE A 352 -29.06 4.01 -15.25
C ILE A 352 -30.21 3.56 -16.16
N ALA A 353 -30.74 4.48 -16.97
CA ALA A 353 -31.81 4.14 -17.90
C ALA A 353 -31.22 3.42 -19.13
N GLU A 354 -32.00 2.50 -19.68
CA GLU A 354 -31.75 2.00 -21.03
C GLU A 354 -31.75 3.17 -22.02
N THR A 355 -30.91 3.05 -23.05
CA THR A 355 -30.80 4.06 -24.09
C THR A 355 -32.16 4.35 -24.73
N ASP A 356 -32.37 5.63 -25.06
CA ASP A 356 -33.61 6.13 -25.68
C ASP A 356 -34.90 5.88 -24.87
N THR A 357 -34.79 5.47 -23.60
CA THR A 357 -35.96 5.27 -22.71
C THR A 357 -36.49 6.58 -22.14
N VAL A 358 -35.61 7.56 -21.92
CA VAL A 358 -35.98 8.89 -21.41
C VAL A 358 -36.19 9.83 -22.60
N PRO A 359 -37.41 10.36 -22.84
CA PRO A 359 -37.69 11.19 -24.01
C PRO A 359 -36.76 12.40 -24.14
N GLY A 360 -36.19 12.56 -25.33
CA GLY A 360 -35.35 13.71 -25.67
C GLY A 360 -33.87 13.57 -25.25
N VAL A 361 -33.46 12.47 -24.63
CA VAL A 361 -32.05 12.17 -24.33
C VAL A 361 -31.73 10.71 -24.61
N LYS A 362 -30.61 10.45 -25.31
CA LYS A 362 -30.16 9.07 -25.57
C LYS A 362 -29.67 8.40 -24.29
N TYR A 363 -28.87 9.13 -23.50
CA TYR A 363 -28.27 8.65 -22.26
C TYR A 363 -28.86 9.37 -21.05
N TRP A 364 -29.22 8.62 -20.02
CA TRP A 364 -29.68 9.16 -18.76
C TRP A 364 -29.25 8.28 -17.59
N MET A 365 -28.60 8.89 -16.61
CA MET A 365 -28.36 8.28 -15.32
C MET A 365 -28.37 9.33 -14.22
N THR A 366 -28.60 8.88 -12.99
CA THR A 366 -28.33 9.68 -11.80
C THR A 366 -27.75 8.79 -10.73
N TRP A 367 -26.75 9.30 -10.05
CA TRP A 367 -25.94 8.55 -9.10
C TRP A 367 -25.73 9.40 -7.86
N LEU A 368 -25.80 8.75 -6.70
CA LEU A 368 -25.47 9.34 -5.41
C LEU A 368 -24.29 8.56 -4.84
N GLU A 369 -23.24 9.26 -4.46
CA GLU A 369 -22.01 8.66 -3.95
C GLU A 369 -21.67 9.21 -2.57
N ARG A 370 -20.94 8.41 -1.80
CA ARG A 370 -20.32 8.81 -0.54
C ARG A 370 -18.95 9.42 -0.87
N THR A 371 -18.78 10.70 -0.56
CA THR A 371 -17.49 11.38 -0.70
C THR A 371 -16.49 10.84 0.32
N PRO A 372 -15.17 11.10 0.15
CA PRO A 372 -14.16 10.72 1.15
C PRO A 372 -14.43 11.30 2.55
N SER A 373 -15.16 12.43 2.65
CA SER A 373 -15.58 13.01 3.94
C SER A 373 -16.79 12.32 4.56
N GLY A 374 -17.32 11.26 3.93
CA GLY A 374 -18.51 10.52 4.33
C GLY A 374 -19.84 11.17 3.95
N ALA A 375 -19.82 12.35 3.33
CA ALA A 375 -21.02 13.07 2.92
C ALA A 375 -21.63 12.43 1.66
N LEU A 376 -22.95 12.51 1.49
CA LEU A 376 -23.61 12.05 0.27
C LEU A 376 -23.70 13.20 -0.73
N ALA A 377 -23.24 12.98 -1.95
CA ALA A 377 -23.27 13.95 -3.03
C ALA A 377 -23.69 13.30 -4.35
N PRO A 378 -24.42 13.99 -5.23
CA PRO A 378 -24.68 13.48 -6.57
C PRO A 378 -23.38 13.43 -7.38
N ALA A 379 -23.11 12.29 -8.02
CA ALA A 379 -21.97 12.17 -8.92
C ALA A 379 -22.29 12.83 -10.27
N ASN A 380 -21.29 13.49 -10.88
CA ASN A 380 -21.42 14.18 -12.16
C ASN A 380 -20.80 13.34 -13.27
N HIS A 381 -21.60 12.46 -13.88
CA HIS A 381 -21.21 11.72 -15.08
C HIS A 381 -21.50 12.57 -16.33
N VAL A 382 -20.54 12.62 -17.26
CA VAL A 382 -20.72 13.30 -18.54
C VAL A 382 -21.36 12.32 -19.53
N LEU A 383 -22.60 12.58 -19.92
CA LEU A 383 -23.39 11.70 -20.79
C LEU A 383 -23.58 12.25 -22.21
N ASP A 384 -22.79 13.27 -22.57
CA ASP A 384 -22.79 13.87 -23.90
C ASP A 384 -21.76 13.16 -24.79
N PRO A 385 -22.17 12.40 -25.82
CA PRO A 385 -21.28 11.64 -26.69
C PRO A 385 -20.30 12.49 -27.51
N THR A 386 -20.48 13.81 -27.53
CA THR A 386 -19.60 14.74 -28.24
C THR A 386 -18.39 15.17 -27.41
N ARG A 387 -18.35 14.84 -26.12
CA ARG A 387 -17.27 15.22 -25.22
C ARG A 387 -16.22 14.12 -25.10
N ASP A 388 -14.96 14.53 -24.92
CA ASP A 388 -13.82 13.62 -24.74
C ASP A 388 -13.92 12.80 -23.44
N ASP A 389 -14.63 13.32 -22.43
CA ASP A 389 -14.88 12.68 -21.14
C ASP A 389 -16.25 11.96 -21.08
N PHE A 390 -16.83 11.63 -22.23
CA PHE A 390 -18.10 10.90 -22.32
C PHE A 390 -18.03 9.54 -21.62
N TYR A 391 -18.97 9.32 -20.70
CA TYR A 391 -19.16 8.06 -20.01
C TYR A 391 -20.14 7.16 -20.79
N ASP A 392 -19.60 6.37 -21.72
CA ASP A 392 -20.38 5.36 -22.43
C ASP A 392 -20.67 4.15 -21.55
N TYR A 393 -21.94 4.02 -21.15
CA TYR A 393 -22.41 2.91 -20.34
C TYR A 393 -23.19 1.85 -21.15
N GLU A 394 -23.48 2.07 -22.44
CA GLU A 394 -24.44 1.29 -23.23
C GLU A 394 -24.11 -0.22 -23.28
N ASN A 395 -22.82 -0.51 -23.34
CA ASN A 395 -22.27 -1.86 -23.49
C ASN A 395 -21.57 -2.36 -22.23
N ARG A 396 -21.71 -1.65 -21.11
CA ARG A 396 -21.14 -2.12 -19.83
C ARG A 396 -21.95 -3.29 -19.31
N GLU A 397 -21.28 -4.31 -18.78
CA GLU A 397 -21.93 -5.55 -18.36
C GLU A 397 -23.01 -5.32 -17.29
N TYR A 398 -22.80 -4.35 -16.40
CA TYR A 398 -23.79 -3.98 -15.40
C TYR A 398 -25.12 -3.51 -15.99
N LEU A 399 -25.18 -3.08 -17.26
CA LEU A 399 -26.42 -2.76 -17.98
C LEU A 399 -26.79 -3.86 -18.99
N ALA A 400 -25.83 -4.32 -19.79
CA ALA A 400 -26.05 -5.27 -20.87
C ALA A 400 -26.52 -6.63 -20.36
N TYR A 401 -25.93 -7.16 -19.28
CA TYR A 401 -26.30 -8.47 -18.76
C TYR A 401 -27.73 -8.49 -18.20
N PRO A 402 -28.16 -7.57 -17.32
CA PRO A 402 -29.55 -7.52 -16.86
C PRO A 402 -30.57 -7.26 -17.98
N ARG A 403 -30.19 -6.53 -19.03
CA ARG A 403 -31.04 -6.31 -20.21
C ARG A 403 -31.37 -7.61 -20.94
N GLU A 404 -30.35 -8.44 -21.16
CA GLU A 404 -30.46 -9.68 -21.92
C GLU A 404 -31.10 -10.80 -21.08
N HIS A 405 -30.67 -10.95 -19.82
CA HIS A 405 -31.00 -12.10 -18.98
C HIS A 405 -32.16 -11.83 -18.02
N ARG A 406 -32.47 -10.56 -17.77
CA ARG A 406 -33.52 -10.11 -16.82
C ARG A 406 -33.32 -10.60 -15.40
N THR A 407 -32.06 -10.80 -15.03
CA THR A 407 -31.62 -11.15 -13.68
C THR A 407 -30.64 -10.11 -13.16
N PRO A 408 -30.48 -9.99 -11.83
CA PRO A 408 -29.39 -9.21 -11.25
C PRO A 408 -28.01 -9.67 -11.74
N TRP A 409 -27.04 -8.77 -11.71
CA TRP A 409 -25.65 -9.03 -12.09
C TRP A 409 -24.67 -8.34 -11.14
N ALA A 410 -23.44 -8.87 -11.04
CA ALA A 410 -22.33 -8.22 -10.37
C ALA A 410 -21.13 -8.18 -11.30
N MET A 411 -20.85 -7.01 -11.86
CA MET A 411 -19.68 -6.76 -12.70
C MET A 411 -18.48 -6.43 -11.82
N GLY A 412 -17.30 -6.95 -12.20
CA GLY A 412 -16.04 -6.63 -11.54
C GLY A 412 -15.42 -7.81 -10.78
N PRO A 413 -14.25 -7.60 -10.17
CA PRO A 413 -13.65 -6.29 -9.93
C PRO A 413 -13.06 -5.68 -11.21
N TYR A 414 -13.26 -4.39 -11.42
CA TYR A 414 -12.64 -3.61 -12.49
C TYR A 414 -12.13 -2.28 -11.95
N VAL A 415 -11.17 -1.66 -12.63
CA VAL A 415 -10.70 -0.31 -12.30
C VAL A 415 -11.59 0.68 -13.02
N ASP A 416 -12.30 1.52 -12.28
CA ASP A 416 -13.20 2.52 -12.85
C ASP A 416 -12.41 3.73 -13.39
N TYR A 417 -12.84 4.28 -14.53
CA TYR A 417 -12.17 5.37 -15.24
C TYR A 417 -12.18 6.69 -14.45
N ASN A 418 -13.15 6.86 -13.54
CA ASN A 418 -13.26 8.00 -12.63
C ASN A 418 -12.78 7.67 -11.20
N GLY A 419 -12.45 6.40 -10.93
CA GLY A 419 -12.06 5.88 -9.63
C GLY A 419 -10.57 6.02 -9.38
N VAL A 420 -10.24 6.71 -8.29
CA VAL A 420 -8.95 6.61 -7.57
C VAL A 420 -8.48 5.14 -7.59
N ASP A 421 -7.28 4.84 -8.11
CA ASP A 421 -6.49 3.57 -8.16
C ASP A 421 -6.99 2.26 -7.48
N ASP A 422 -8.30 2.01 -7.42
CA ASP A 422 -8.95 0.96 -6.64
C ASP A 422 -9.95 0.17 -7.49
N TYR A 423 -10.12 -1.10 -7.13
CA TYR A 423 -11.07 -1.99 -7.76
C TYR A 423 -12.50 -1.75 -7.26
N VAL A 424 -13.45 -1.74 -8.19
CA VAL A 424 -14.89 -1.60 -7.91
C VAL A 424 -15.63 -2.85 -8.36
N VAL A 425 -16.63 -3.24 -7.56
CA VAL A 425 -17.65 -4.21 -7.93
C VAL A 425 -18.98 -3.47 -8.07
N THR A 426 -19.57 -3.52 -9.26
CA THR A 426 -20.87 -2.89 -9.54
C THR A 426 -21.94 -3.97 -9.57
N VAL A 427 -22.86 -3.90 -8.61
CA VAL A 427 -24.05 -4.76 -8.56
C VAL A 427 -25.22 -4.03 -9.19
N SER A 428 -25.94 -4.69 -10.10
CA SER A 428 -27.10 -4.12 -10.78
C SER A 428 -28.32 -5.05 -10.74
N VAL A 429 -29.50 -4.44 -10.69
CA VAL A 429 -30.80 -5.09 -10.70
C VAL A 429 -31.62 -4.49 -11.86
N PRO A 430 -32.24 -5.33 -12.71
CA PRO A 430 -33.04 -4.85 -13.83
C PRO A 430 -34.28 -4.10 -13.35
N ILE A 431 -34.58 -2.96 -13.99
CA ILE A 431 -35.82 -2.22 -13.82
C ILE A 431 -36.75 -2.60 -14.97
N MET A 432 -37.87 -3.21 -14.61
CA MET A 432 -38.85 -3.72 -15.55
C MET A 432 -40.17 -2.96 -15.43
N ASP A 433 -40.84 -2.77 -16.56
CA ASP A 433 -42.22 -2.31 -16.68
C ASP A 433 -42.96 -3.32 -17.55
N ASP A 434 -43.78 -4.15 -16.92
CA ASP A 434 -44.26 -5.42 -17.46
C ASP A 434 -43.11 -6.26 -18.08
N ASN A 435 -43.08 -6.36 -19.40
CA ASN A 435 -42.07 -7.12 -20.16
C ASN A 435 -41.02 -6.23 -20.83
N ARG A 436 -41.03 -4.92 -20.58
CA ARG A 436 -40.10 -3.94 -21.14
C ARG A 436 -38.99 -3.62 -20.13
N PHE A 437 -37.74 -3.70 -20.59
CA PHE A 437 -36.58 -3.27 -19.83
C PHE A 437 -36.45 -1.75 -19.90
N LEU A 438 -36.35 -1.09 -18.74
CA LEU A 438 -36.21 0.37 -18.65
C LEU A 438 -34.80 0.83 -18.27
N GLY A 439 -33.94 -0.10 -17.85
CA GLY A 439 -32.61 0.18 -17.32
C GLY A 439 -32.31 -0.65 -16.08
N VAL A 440 -31.39 -0.17 -15.25
CA VAL A 440 -30.97 -0.82 -14.00
C VAL A 440 -30.94 0.15 -12.83
N ALA A 441 -31.25 -0.35 -11.64
CA ALA A 441 -30.70 0.24 -10.42
C ALA A 441 -29.38 -0.45 -10.14
N ALA A 442 -28.36 0.31 -9.74
CA ALA A 442 -27.04 -0.24 -9.50
C ALA A 442 -26.37 0.41 -8.29
N THR A 443 -25.39 -0.29 -7.73
CA THR A 443 -24.55 0.17 -6.63
C THR A 443 -23.11 -0.25 -6.85
N ASP A 444 -22.19 0.63 -6.43
CA ASP A 444 -20.75 0.36 -6.43
C ASP A 444 -20.30 0.03 -5.01
N ILE A 445 -19.39 -0.94 -4.94
CA ILE A 445 -18.74 -1.39 -3.73
C ILE A 445 -17.24 -1.37 -3.97
N LEU A 446 -16.52 -0.58 -3.17
CA LEU A 446 -15.06 -0.60 -3.20
C LEU A 446 -14.52 -1.92 -2.67
N ALA A 447 -13.53 -2.43 -3.38
CA ALA A 447 -12.68 -3.54 -2.99
C ALA A 447 -12.23 -3.51 -1.52
N ALA A 448 -11.65 -2.38 -1.11
CA ALA A 448 -11.15 -2.20 0.25
C ALA A 448 -12.25 -2.33 1.31
N ASP A 449 -13.47 -1.88 1.00
CA ASP A 449 -14.59 -1.97 1.92
C ASP A 449 -15.21 -3.38 1.94
N MET A 450 -15.15 -4.11 0.83
CA MET A 450 -15.43 -5.56 0.83
C MET A 450 -14.44 -6.29 1.73
N GLU A 451 -13.13 -6.08 1.55
CA GLU A 451 -12.10 -6.68 2.39
C GLU A 451 -12.33 -6.39 3.88
N ARG A 452 -12.65 -5.14 4.22
CA ARG A 452 -12.95 -4.75 5.61
C ARG A 452 -14.16 -5.52 6.16
N SER A 453 -15.22 -5.64 5.36
CA SER A 453 -16.44 -6.36 5.76
C SER A 453 -16.16 -7.85 6.01
N PHE A 454 -15.32 -8.47 5.18
CA PHE A 454 -14.95 -9.89 5.26
C PHE A 454 -13.74 -10.18 6.17
N SER A 455 -13.05 -9.15 6.65
CA SER A 455 -11.83 -9.29 7.46
C SER A 455 -11.95 -10.22 8.68
N PRO A 456 -13.09 -10.33 9.40
CA PRO A 456 -13.21 -11.27 10.52
C PRO A 456 -13.00 -12.74 10.13
N TRP A 457 -13.36 -13.12 8.90
CA TRP A 457 -13.15 -14.47 8.39
C TRP A 457 -11.76 -14.64 7.80
N LEU A 458 -11.26 -13.64 7.07
CA LEU A 458 -9.92 -13.67 6.48
C LEU A 458 -8.83 -13.76 7.56
N ALA A 459 -9.04 -13.09 8.70
CA ALA A 459 -8.13 -13.09 9.84
C ALA A 459 -8.11 -14.39 10.65
N ASP A 460 -9.19 -15.18 10.60
CA ASP A 460 -9.35 -16.42 11.39
C ASP A 460 -9.19 -17.69 10.54
N ALA A 461 -9.15 -17.54 9.21
CA ALA A 461 -8.96 -18.64 8.29
C ALA A 461 -7.57 -19.29 8.49
N THR A 462 -7.55 -20.59 8.76
CA THR A 462 -6.34 -21.41 8.86
C THR A 462 -5.78 -21.85 7.50
N GLY A 463 -6.51 -21.54 6.43
CA GLY A 463 -6.18 -21.93 5.06
C GLY A 463 -6.63 -20.88 4.05
N LEU A 464 -6.52 -21.23 2.76
CA LEU A 464 -6.93 -20.37 1.66
C LEU A 464 -8.43 -20.06 1.74
N CYS A 465 -8.78 -18.79 1.59
CA CYS A 465 -10.15 -18.31 1.60
C CYS A 465 -10.31 -17.21 0.55
N LEU A 466 -10.95 -17.56 -0.58
CA LEU A 466 -11.22 -16.64 -1.69
C LEU A 466 -12.71 -16.50 -1.90
N LEU A 467 -13.16 -15.30 -2.21
CA LEU A 467 -14.43 -15.06 -2.89
C LEU A 467 -14.11 -14.71 -4.33
N VAL A 468 -14.66 -15.42 -5.30
CA VAL A 468 -14.48 -15.16 -6.73
C VAL A 468 -15.83 -14.87 -7.40
N ASN A 469 -15.81 -14.05 -8.46
CA ASN A 469 -16.99 -13.76 -9.27
C ASN A 469 -17.32 -14.91 -10.24
N ALA A 470 -18.35 -14.73 -11.06
CA ALA A 470 -18.80 -15.71 -12.07
C ALA A 470 -17.72 -16.07 -13.12
N GLU A 471 -16.78 -15.16 -13.38
CA GLU A 471 -15.66 -15.38 -14.30
C GLU A 471 -14.46 -16.08 -13.63
N GLY A 472 -14.50 -16.28 -12.31
CA GLY A 472 -13.37 -16.79 -11.53
C GLY A 472 -12.34 -15.72 -11.15
N ARG A 473 -12.69 -14.43 -11.22
CA ARG A 473 -11.84 -13.34 -10.71
C ARG A 473 -12.02 -13.17 -9.22
N VAL A 474 -10.92 -12.99 -8.51
CA VAL A 474 -10.92 -12.78 -7.06
C VAL A 474 -11.56 -11.43 -6.70
N LEU A 475 -12.59 -11.48 -5.87
CA LEU A 475 -13.25 -10.34 -5.23
C LEU A 475 -12.66 -10.06 -3.84
N VAL A 476 -12.30 -11.11 -3.08
CA VAL A 476 -11.72 -11.00 -1.74
C VAL A 476 -10.77 -12.18 -1.51
N SER A 477 -9.64 -11.95 -0.85
CA SER A 477 -8.62 -12.99 -0.62
C SER A 477 -7.83 -12.77 0.66
N ASN A 478 -7.50 -13.86 1.36
CA ASN A 478 -6.49 -13.88 2.43
C ASN A 478 -5.10 -14.37 1.95
N SER A 479 -4.91 -14.52 0.64
CA SER A 479 -3.70 -15.06 0.03
C SER A 479 -2.96 -13.99 -0.75
N LEU A 480 -1.63 -13.94 -0.58
CA LEU A 480 -0.76 -13.15 -1.45
C LEU A 480 -0.63 -13.74 -2.85
N THR A 481 -0.89 -15.03 -3.04
CA THR A 481 -0.83 -15.67 -4.37
C THR A 481 -2.04 -15.37 -5.23
N TYR A 482 -3.21 -15.16 -4.62
CA TYR A 482 -4.46 -14.88 -5.32
C TYR A 482 -4.91 -13.46 -5.02
N SER A 483 -4.53 -12.55 -5.90
CA SER A 483 -4.77 -11.11 -5.83
C SER A 483 -6.18 -10.75 -6.24
N MET A 484 -6.73 -9.68 -5.67
CA MET A 484 -7.98 -9.14 -6.19
C MET A 484 -7.85 -8.81 -7.69
N GLY A 485 -8.86 -9.18 -8.47
CA GLY A 485 -8.86 -9.04 -9.93
C GLY A 485 -8.14 -10.16 -10.69
N GLU A 486 -7.26 -10.93 -10.03
CA GLU A 486 -6.63 -12.08 -10.67
C GLU A 486 -7.63 -13.18 -10.99
N LEU A 487 -7.41 -13.81 -12.13
CA LEU A 487 -8.19 -14.95 -12.58
C LEU A 487 -7.67 -16.24 -11.95
N VAL A 488 -8.53 -16.92 -11.19
CA VAL A 488 -8.23 -18.25 -10.65
C VAL A 488 -8.35 -19.28 -11.78
N ARG A 489 -7.23 -19.54 -12.46
CA ARG A 489 -7.19 -20.43 -13.65
C ARG A 489 -7.42 -21.91 -13.35
N SER A 490 -7.12 -22.35 -12.12
CA SER A 490 -7.28 -23.73 -11.70
C SER A 490 -7.66 -23.78 -10.23
N THR A 491 -8.72 -24.53 -9.92
CA THR A 491 -9.15 -24.88 -8.57
C THR A 491 -8.80 -26.34 -8.23
N ALA A 492 -7.90 -26.97 -8.99
CA ALA A 492 -7.49 -28.35 -8.71
C ALA A 492 -6.92 -28.47 -7.29
N GLY A 493 -7.52 -29.34 -6.48
CA GLY A 493 -7.16 -29.49 -5.06
C GLY A 493 -7.79 -28.46 -4.12
N LEU A 494 -8.69 -27.60 -4.61
CA LEU A 494 -9.48 -26.64 -3.83
C LEU A 494 -10.96 -27.03 -3.82
N TYR A 495 -11.66 -26.65 -2.77
CA TYR A 495 -13.10 -26.80 -2.62
C TYR A 495 -13.79 -25.51 -3.08
N THR A 496 -14.81 -25.63 -3.92
CA THR A 496 -15.56 -24.49 -4.47
C THR A 496 -17.03 -24.57 -4.08
N HIS A 497 -17.59 -23.50 -3.52
CA HIS A 497 -18.99 -23.45 -3.08
C HIS A 497 -19.69 -22.25 -3.69
N ALA A 498 -20.79 -22.49 -4.40
CA ALA A 498 -21.59 -21.41 -4.99
C ALA A 498 -22.28 -20.58 -3.91
N VAL A 499 -22.29 -19.26 -4.11
CA VAL A 499 -22.76 -18.28 -3.14
C VAL A 499 -23.56 -17.17 -3.83
N GLY A 500 -24.75 -16.89 -3.28
CA GLY A 500 -25.58 -15.77 -3.73
C GLY A 500 -26.19 -15.99 -5.11
N VAL A 501 -26.73 -14.92 -5.70
CA VAL A 501 -27.39 -14.95 -7.02
C VAL A 501 -26.49 -14.51 -8.17
N PHE A 502 -25.26 -14.09 -7.87
CA PHE A 502 -24.31 -13.53 -8.84
C PHE A 502 -23.33 -14.57 -9.38
N ASP A 503 -23.62 -15.86 -9.20
CA ASP A 503 -22.71 -16.97 -9.49
C ASP A 503 -21.32 -16.83 -8.85
N TRP A 504 -21.26 -16.15 -7.70
CA TRP A 504 -20.03 -16.07 -6.92
C TRP A 504 -19.69 -17.42 -6.33
N GLN A 505 -18.40 -17.65 -6.09
CA GLN A 505 -17.93 -18.88 -5.46
C GLN A 505 -16.97 -18.56 -4.33
N VAL A 506 -17.11 -19.30 -3.24
CA VAL A 506 -16.09 -19.38 -2.20
C VAL A 506 -15.13 -20.51 -2.54
N VAL A 507 -13.83 -20.22 -2.57
CA VAL A 507 -12.77 -21.19 -2.85
C VAL A 507 -11.89 -21.37 -1.62
N THR A 508 -11.72 -22.61 -1.16
CA THR A 508 -10.93 -22.93 0.04
C THR A 508 -10.03 -24.14 -0.16
N ASN A 509 -8.96 -24.27 0.63
CA ASN A 509 -8.10 -25.47 0.64
C ASN A 509 -8.44 -26.44 1.80
N ALA A 510 -9.46 -26.12 2.61
CA ALA A 510 -10.00 -26.98 3.65
C ALA A 510 -11.48 -27.28 3.37
N THR A 511 -11.94 -28.48 3.73
CA THR A 511 -13.37 -28.86 3.68
C THR A 511 -14.18 -27.93 4.58
N SER A 512 -15.29 -27.41 4.07
CA SER A 512 -16.17 -26.45 4.75
C SER A 512 -16.93 -27.02 5.94
#